data_AF-A0A6M1NLP3-F1
#
_entry.id   AF-A0A6M1NLP3-F1
#
_cell.length_a   1.000
_cell.length_b   1.000
_cell.length_c   1.000
_cell.angle_alpha   90.00
_cell.angle_beta   90.00
_cell.angle_gamma   90.00
#
_symmetry.space_group_name_H-M   'P 1'
#
loop_
_entity.id
_entity.type
_entity.pdbx_description
1 polymer ?
#
loop_
_entity_poly.entity_id
_entity_poly.type
_entity_poly.pdbx_seq_one_letter_code
_entity_poly.pdbx_strand_id
1 'polypeptide(L)'
;MEETGSDNKKLNYIQTALVEKEMSSRVLGLCLDIHKGTLTNWTNNITQPNLENIEKIAELLELDNYKLINNTKRKDTGLISALVAEYKRLTNEEKMGLYVTVTKDGKTKKTYNPELQSALWDFIENFRKKISETILTDPVFIDKYYKDIEDKERLDESIFICKALPQEGKPYFEYLVVNESLGEDHFVARFARKEDAEAYVEWLENAD
;
A
#
# COMPACT_ATOMS: atom_id res chain seq x y z
N MET A 1 22.90 -14.13 -19.45
CA MET A 1 23.24 -13.27 -18.30
C MET A 1 21.99 -12.50 -17.99
N GLU A 2 21.19 -12.99 -17.04
CA GLU A 2 20.01 -12.26 -16.55
C GLU A 2 20.50 -11.17 -15.61
N GLU A 3 20.36 -9.92 -16.03
CA GLU A 3 20.49 -8.77 -15.13
C GLU A 3 19.28 -8.79 -14.18
N THR A 4 19.50 -9.25 -12.96
CA THR A 4 18.58 -9.04 -11.85
C THR A 4 18.73 -7.59 -11.40
N GLY A 5 18.06 -6.68 -12.11
CA GLY A 5 17.83 -5.32 -11.64
C GLY A 5 17.00 -5.38 -10.37
N SER A 6 17.65 -5.43 -9.21
CA SER A 6 17.00 -5.18 -7.93
C SER A 6 16.56 -3.73 -7.94
N ASP A 7 15.31 -3.47 -8.33
CA ASP A 7 14.66 -2.18 -8.10
C ASP A 7 14.82 -1.85 -6.61
N ASN A 8 15.73 -0.94 -6.31
CA ASN A 8 16.09 -0.60 -4.95
C ASN A 8 14.92 0.21 -4.37
N LYS A 9 13.94 -0.51 -3.81
CA LYS A 9 12.71 0.07 -3.27
C LYS A 9 13.09 1.12 -2.24
N LYS A 10 12.77 2.38 -2.52
CA LYS A 10 12.99 3.49 -1.57
C LYS A 10 12.12 3.23 -0.34
N LEU A 11 12.75 2.93 0.79
CA LEU A 11 12.09 2.65 2.07
C LEU A 11 12.11 3.87 3.00
N ASN A 12 13.10 4.75 2.85
CA ASN A 12 13.16 6.04 3.54
C ASN A 12 13.33 7.21 2.55
N TYR A 13 12.95 8.40 3.01
CA TYR A 13 13.00 9.67 2.28
C TYR A 13 13.95 10.69 2.93
N ILE A 14 14.95 10.24 3.71
CA ILE A 14 15.87 11.15 4.41
C ILE A 14 16.58 12.09 3.44
N GLN A 15 17.04 11.58 2.30
CA GLN A 15 17.71 12.41 1.29
C GLN A 15 16.78 13.49 0.73
N THR A 16 15.50 13.15 0.51
CA THR A 16 14.49 14.11 0.04
C THR A 16 14.25 15.18 1.09
N ALA A 17 14.01 14.79 2.35
CA ALA A 17 13.77 15.71 3.45
C ALA A 17 14.96 16.65 3.71
N LEU A 18 16.20 16.15 3.59
CA LEU A 18 17.40 16.97 3.69
C LEU A 18 17.49 18.03 2.59
N VAL A 19 17.13 17.68 1.35
CA VAL A 19 17.10 18.62 0.22
C VAL A 19 16.01 19.68 0.45
N GLU A 20 14.81 19.28 0.86
CA GLU A 20 13.69 20.18 1.15
C GLU A 20 14.00 21.18 2.28
N LYS A 21 14.75 20.74 3.30
CA LYS A 21 15.18 21.57 4.43
C LYS A 21 16.53 22.28 4.20
N GLU A 22 17.07 22.17 2.98
CA GLU A 22 18.36 22.75 2.59
C GLU A 22 19.53 22.36 3.52
N MET A 23 19.45 21.18 4.14
CA MET A 23 20.46 20.68 5.08
C MET A 23 21.34 19.62 4.42
N SER A 24 22.66 19.75 4.56
CA SER A 24 23.57 18.70 4.09
C SER A 24 23.58 17.49 5.03
N SER A 25 23.76 16.29 4.47
CA SER A 25 23.93 15.05 5.26
C SER A 25 25.12 15.14 6.23
N ARG A 26 26.16 15.89 5.89
CA ARG A 26 27.29 16.16 6.80
C ARG A 26 26.85 16.91 8.06
N VAL A 27 25.99 17.92 7.92
CA VAL A 27 25.48 18.68 9.07
C VAL A 27 24.62 17.79 9.96
N LEU A 28 23.73 16.99 9.36
CA LEU A 28 22.94 16.00 10.07
C LEU A 28 23.83 15.06 10.92
N GLY A 29 24.91 14.55 10.32
CA GLY A 29 25.84 13.64 11.00
C GLY A 29 26.58 14.28 12.16
N LEU A 30 26.92 15.56 12.04
CA LEU A 30 27.54 16.32 13.13
C LEU A 30 26.55 16.59 14.27
N CYS A 31 25.30 16.92 13.97
CA CYS A 31 24.28 17.20 14.98
C CYS A 31 23.88 15.96 15.79
N LEU A 32 23.82 14.80 15.14
CA LEU A 32 23.32 13.55 15.75
C LEU A 32 24.42 12.54 16.09
N ASP A 33 25.69 12.91 15.92
CA ASP A 33 26.87 12.03 16.08
C ASP A 33 26.76 10.73 15.26
N ILE A 34 26.38 10.87 13.99
CA ILE A 34 26.20 9.73 13.06
C ILE A 34 27.37 9.67 12.09
N HIS A 35 28.00 8.49 12.01
CA HIS A 35 29.10 8.26 11.09
C HIS A 35 28.71 8.49 9.62
N LYS A 36 29.60 9.14 8.85
CA LYS A 36 29.39 9.48 7.43
C LYS A 36 28.93 8.28 6.59
N GLY A 37 29.58 7.13 6.75
CA GLY A 37 29.23 5.92 6.00
C GLY A 37 27.81 5.43 6.28
N THR A 38 27.34 5.57 7.52
CA THR A 38 25.97 5.22 7.91
C THR A 38 24.97 6.14 7.23
N LEU A 39 25.20 7.46 7.28
CA LEU A 39 24.35 8.42 6.60
C LEU A 39 24.31 8.23 5.10
N THR A 40 25.45 7.99 4.45
CA THR A 40 25.50 7.68 3.02
C THR A 40 24.67 6.44 2.68
N ASN A 41 24.73 5.40 3.51
CA ASN A 41 23.91 4.21 3.30
C ASN A 41 22.43 4.50 3.49
N TRP A 42 22.04 5.31 4.48
CA TRP A 42 20.65 5.69 4.70
C TRP A 42 20.08 6.55 3.57
N THR A 43 20.79 7.62 3.18
CA THR A 43 20.34 8.52 2.10
C THR A 43 20.23 7.81 0.75
N ASN A 44 21.08 6.80 0.51
CA ASN A 44 21.04 5.97 -0.69
C ASN A 44 20.13 4.74 -0.56
N ASN A 45 19.39 4.60 0.55
CA ASN A 45 18.52 3.46 0.85
C ASN A 45 19.23 2.08 0.86
N ILE A 46 20.56 2.04 1.02
CA ILE A 46 21.35 0.79 1.13
C ILE A 46 21.05 0.09 2.46
N THR A 47 20.97 0.86 3.55
CA THR A 47 20.50 0.39 4.85
C THR A 47 19.46 1.35 5.39
N GLN A 48 18.68 0.90 6.37
CA GLN A 48 17.61 1.69 6.94
C GLN A 48 17.97 2.14 8.37
N PRO A 49 17.64 3.38 8.75
CA PRO A 49 17.67 3.78 10.15
C PRO A 49 16.64 2.97 10.93
N ASN A 50 16.91 2.75 12.22
CA ASN A 50 15.87 2.28 13.14
C ASN A 50 14.92 3.44 13.49
N LEU A 51 13.82 3.11 14.17
CA LEU A 51 12.80 4.09 14.54
C LEU A 51 13.36 5.21 15.43
N GLU A 52 14.28 4.90 16.34
CA GLU A 52 14.92 5.90 17.21
C GLU A 52 15.72 6.95 16.42
N ASN A 53 16.44 6.53 15.39
CA ASN A 53 17.16 7.46 14.52
C ASN A 53 16.21 8.26 13.62
N ILE A 54 15.10 7.65 13.17
CA ILE A 54 14.06 8.40 12.46
C ILE A 54 13.50 9.52 13.33
N GLU A 55 13.17 9.24 14.59
CA GLU A 55 12.67 10.24 15.54
C GLU A 55 13.66 11.40 15.71
N LYS A 56 14.94 11.11 15.96
CA LYS A 56 15.98 12.12 16.12
C LYS A 56 16.16 13.00 14.89
N ILE A 57 16.10 12.40 13.70
CA ILE A 57 16.18 13.14 12.43
C ILE A 57 14.94 14.00 12.23
N ALA A 58 13.75 13.46 12.51
CA ALA A 58 12.48 14.15 12.37
C ALA A 58 12.39 15.36 13.31
N GLU A 59 12.80 15.20 14.57
CA GLU A 59 12.87 16.27 15.56
C GLU A 59 13.83 17.38 15.11
N LEU A 60 15.04 17.03 14.64
CA LEU A 60 16.01 18.01 14.15
C LEU A 60 15.53 18.75 12.88
N LEU A 61 14.82 18.05 11.99
CA LEU A 61 14.30 18.63 10.75
C LEU A 61 12.94 19.29 10.92
N GLU A 62 12.32 19.23 12.10
CA GLU A 62 10.96 19.71 12.36
C GLU A 62 9.97 19.13 11.34
N LEU A 63 9.93 17.80 11.24
CA LEU A 63 9.05 17.04 10.37
C LEU A 63 8.35 15.94 11.16
N ASP A 64 7.18 15.52 10.72
CA ASP A 64 6.58 14.29 11.23
C ASP A 64 7.35 13.06 10.71
N ASN A 65 7.49 12.03 11.55
CA ASN A 65 8.19 10.78 11.20
C ASN A 65 7.73 10.15 9.88
N TYR A 66 6.43 10.23 9.56
CA TYR A 66 5.89 9.64 8.34
C TYR A 66 6.39 10.33 7.05
N LYS A 67 6.96 11.54 7.15
CA LYS A 67 7.63 12.22 6.03
C LYS A 67 9.02 11.62 5.72
N LEU A 68 9.61 10.88 6.66
CA LEU A 68 10.95 10.28 6.50
C LEU A 68 10.93 8.82 6.04
N ILE A 69 9.77 8.15 6.09
CA ILE A 69 9.62 6.75 5.73
C ILE A 69 8.66 6.60 4.56
N ASN A 70 8.81 5.52 3.79
CA ASN A 70 7.85 5.19 2.75
C ASN A 70 6.52 4.75 3.37
N ASN A 71 5.62 5.72 3.48
CA ASN A 71 4.25 5.52 3.93
C ASN A 71 3.32 5.23 2.74
N THR A 72 3.56 4.11 2.04
CA THR A 72 2.59 3.64 1.05
C THR A 72 1.33 3.20 1.78
N LYS A 73 0.16 3.79 1.48
CA LYS A 73 -1.09 3.27 2.02
C LYS A 73 -1.26 1.83 1.53
N ARG A 74 -1.68 0.93 2.42
CA ARG A 74 -1.96 -0.47 2.06
C ARG A 74 -3.46 -0.63 1.93
N LYS A 75 -3.92 -1.30 0.88
CA LYS A 75 -5.34 -1.59 0.66
C LYS A 75 -5.85 -2.53 1.75
N ASP A 76 -6.91 -2.13 2.45
CA ASP A 76 -7.67 -3.05 3.28
C ASP A 76 -8.57 -3.89 2.37
N THR A 77 -8.06 -5.05 1.98
CA THR A 77 -8.75 -5.97 1.07
C THR A 77 -9.71 -6.91 1.80
N GLY A 78 -9.84 -6.81 3.13
CA GLY A 78 -10.53 -7.80 3.95
C GLY A 78 -9.79 -9.14 4.08
N LEU A 79 -8.54 -9.23 3.60
CA LEU A 79 -7.71 -10.44 3.66
C LEU A 79 -7.64 -11.02 5.08
N ILE A 80 -7.49 -10.18 6.10
CA ILE A 80 -7.36 -10.64 7.50
C ILE A 80 -8.65 -11.32 7.96
N SER A 81 -9.81 -10.72 7.69
CA SER A 81 -11.11 -11.30 8.04
C SER A 81 -11.31 -12.66 7.35
N ALA A 82 -10.96 -12.75 6.07
CA ALA A 82 -11.05 -13.97 5.29
C ALA A 82 -10.07 -15.05 5.80
N LEU A 83 -8.83 -14.67 6.12
CA LEU A 83 -7.80 -15.56 6.66
C LEU A 83 -8.18 -16.11 8.03
N VAL A 84 -8.80 -15.29 8.89
CA VAL A 84 -9.29 -15.74 10.21
C VAL A 84 -10.43 -16.73 10.06
N ALA A 85 -11.33 -16.52 9.10
CA ALA A 85 -12.40 -17.48 8.79
C ALA A 85 -11.81 -18.81 8.29
N GLU A 86 -10.84 -18.75 7.38
CA GLU A 86 -10.17 -19.94 6.86
C GLU A 86 -9.42 -20.71 7.94
N TYR A 87 -8.67 -20.00 8.80
CA TYR A 87 -8.03 -20.61 9.96
C TYR A 87 -9.02 -21.37 10.85
N LYS A 88 -10.20 -20.78 11.12
CA LYS A 88 -11.25 -21.45 11.89
C LYS A 88 -11.79 -22.69 11.19
N ARG A 89 -11.99 -22.64 9.87
CA ARG A 89 -12.44 -23.79 9.06
C ARG A 89 -11.43 -24.94 9.15
N LEU A 90 -10.15 -24.67 8.89
CA LEU A 90 -9.07 -25.66 8.94
C LEU A 90 -8.91 -26.28 10.34
N THR A 91 -9.00 -25.48 11.40
CA THR A 91 -8.80 -25.98 12.78
C THR A 91 -10.05 -26.66 13.36
N ASN A 92 -11.25 -26.16 13.07
CA ASN A 92 -12.48 -26.68 13.67
C ASN A 92 -13.14 -27.78 12.85
N GLU A 93 -13.12 -27.67 11.52
CA GLU A 93 -13.80 -28.61 10.63
C GLU A 93 -12.83 -29.68 10.16
N GLU A 94 -11.68 -29.28 9.62
CA GLU A 94 -10.65 -30.22 9.16
C GLU A 94 -9.75 -30.73 10.28
N LYS A 95 -9.93 -30.23 11.51
CA LYS A 95 -9.22 -30.66 12.72
C LYS A 95 -7.69 -30.57 12.59
N MET A 96 -7.19 -29.64 11.78
CA MET A 96 -5.75 -29.40 11.68
C MET A 96 -5.21 -28.87 13.02
N GLY A 97 -4.32 -29.65 13.64
CA GLY A 97 -3.67 -29.25 14.88
C GLY A 97 -2.74 -28.05 14.67
N LEU A 98 -2.68 -27.14 15.65
CA LEU A 98 -1.80 -25.96 15.59
C LEU A 98 -0.31 -26.31 15.63
N TYR A 99 0.02 -27.43 16.29
CA TYR A 99 1.39 -27.86 16.48
C TYR A 99 1.57 -29.32 16.10
N VAL A 100 2.76 -29.63 15.60
CA VAL A 100 3.23 -30.99 15.40
C VAL A 100 4.55 -31.19 16.14
N THR A 101 4.86 -32.43 16.48
CA THR A 101 6.16 -32.79 17.04
C THR A 101 7.04 -33.28 15.89
N VAL A 102 8.12 -32.56 15.63
CA VAL A 102 9.11 -32.95 14.63
C VAL A 102 10.35 -33.49 15.33
N THR A 103 10.83 -34.65 14.90
CA THR A 103 12.09 -35.22 15.37
C THR A 103 13.18 -34.91 14.36
N LYS A 104 14.23 -34.22 14.79
CA LYS A 104 15.44 -33.97 14.00
C LYS A 104 16.65 -34.30 14.86
N ASP A 105 17.56 -35.11 14.34
CA ASP A 105 18.78 -35.54 15.02
C ASP A 105 18.52 -36.17 16.41
N GLY A 106 17.46 -36.99 16.52
CA GLY A 106 17.07 -37.67 17.76
C GLY A 106 16.45 -36.76 18.84
N LYS A 107 16.29 -35.45 18.57
CA LYS A 107 15.63 -34.50 19.47
C LYS A 107 14.23 -34.15 18.93
N THR A 108 13.23 -34.25 19.78
CA THR A 108 11.86 -33.83 19.48
C THR A 108 11.66 -32.36 19.77
N LYS A 109 11.09 -31.60 18.82
CA LYS A 109 10.69 -30.21 19.00
C LYS A 109 9.24 -30.03 18.61
N LYS A 110 8.46 -29.34 19.45
CA LYS A 110 7.12 -28.86 19.12
C LYS A 110 7.26 -27.65 18.21
N THR A 111 6.70 -27.71 17.01
CA THR A 111 6.72 -26.62 16.03
C THR A 111 5.30 -26.35 15.55
N TYR A 112 5.07 -25.18 14.96
CA TYR A 112 3.81 -24.94 14.24
C TYR A 112 3.63 -26.01 13.15
N ASN A 113 2.39 -26.40 12.93
CA ASN A 113 2.03 -27.38 11.92
C ASN A 113 2.34 -26.82 10.52
N PRO A 114 3.32 -27.38 9.79
CA PRO A 114 3.70 -26.89 8.48
C PRO A 114 2.57 -27.02 7.44
N GLU A 115 1.71 -28.04 7.58
CA GLU A 115 0.57 -28.24 6.66
C GLU A 115 -0.46 -27.13 6.83
N LEU A 116 -0.78 -26.77 8.07
CA LEU A 116 -1.65 -25.63 8.37
C LEU A 116 -1.03 -24.31 7.89
N GLN A 117 0.28 -24.13 8.05
CA GLN A 117 0.98 -22.95 7.54
C GLN A 117 0.91 -22.88 6.01
N SER A 118 1.13 -23.99 5.32
CA SER A 118 1.03 -24.08 3.85
C SER A 118 -0.38 -23.73 3.39
N ALA A 119 -1.41 -24.37 3.96
CA ALA A 119 -2.79 -24.12 3.58
C ALA A 119 -3.21 -22.65 3.76
N LEU A 120 -2.77 -22.00 4.84
CA LEU A 120 -3.02 -20.57 5.05
C LEU A 120 -2.29 -19.68 4.03
N TRP A 121 -1.06 -20.04 3.63
CA TRP A 121 -0.34 -19.31 2.57
C TRP A 121 -0.99 -19.51 1.19
N ASP A 122 -1.36 -20.74 0.86
CA ASP A 122 -2.09 -21.05 -0.37
C ASP A 122 -3.40 -20.26 -0.45
N PHE A 123 -4.12 -20.14 0.67
CA PHE A 123 -5.30 -19.29 0.77
C PHE A 123 -4.97 -17.80 0.52
N ILE A 124 -3.92 -17.26 1.14
CA ILE A 124 -3.50 -15.86 0.96
C ILE A 124 -3.19 -15.56 -0.51
N GLU A 125 -2.44 -16.44 -1.18
CA GLU A 125 -2.06 -16.27 -2.58
C GLU A 125 -3.28 -16.29 -3.50
N ASN A 126 -4.16 -17.27 -3.32
CA ASN A 126 -5.40 -17.38 -4.08
C ASN A 126 -6.33 -16.18 -3.84
N PHE A 127 -6.45 -15.71 -2.60
CA PHE A 127 -7.23 -14.52 -2.26
C PHE A 127 -6.70 -13.27 -2.98
N ARG A 128 -5.38 -13.05 -2.93
CA ARG A 128 -4.73 -11.92 -3.61
C ARG A 128 -4.95 -11.95 -5.12
N LYS A 129 -4.79 -13.13 -5.74
CA LYS A 129 -5.03 -13.31 -7.17
C LYS A 129 -6.46 -12.96 -7.54
N LYS A 130 -7.44 -13.49 -6.79
CA LYS A 130 -8.87 -13.20 -7.02
C LYS A 130 -9.21 -11.72 -6.88
N ILE A 131 -8.68 -11.05 -5.86
CA ILE A 131 -8.88 -9.61 -5.67
C ILE A 131 -8.26 -8.82 -6.83
N SER A 132 -7.05 -9.18 -7.26
CA SER A 132 -6.39 -8.53 -8.41
C SER A 132 -7.21 -8.69 -9.69
N GLU A 133 -7.72 -9.88 -9.96
CA GLU A 133 -8.56 -10.16 -11.14
C GLU A 133 -9.87 -9.37 -11.10
N THR A 134 -10.52 -9.27 -9.93
CA THR A 134 -11.76 -8.51 -9.76
C THR A 134 -11.56 -7.00 -9.97
N ILE A 135 -10.47 -6.45 -9.43
CA ILE A 135 -10.15 -5.02 -9.57
C ILE A 135 -9.84 -4.65 -11.03
N LEU A 136 -9.21 -5.55 -11.79
CA LEU A 136 -8.88 -5.31 -13.20
C LEU A 136 -10.10 -5.38 -14.14
N THR A 137 -11.25 -5.85 -13.68
CA THR A 137 -12.43 -6.06 -14.53
C THR A 137 -13.61 -5.14 -14.22
N ASP A 138 -13.63 -4.51 -13.04
CA ASP A 138 -14.79 -3.73 -12.60
C ASP A 138 -14.41 -2.27 -12.28
N PRO A 139 -14.89 -1.27 -13.05
CA PRO A 139 -14.76 0.12 -12.65
C PRO A 139 -15.49 0.34 -11.33
N VAL A 140 -14.77 0.89 -10.34
CA VAL A 140 -15.32 1.02 -8.99
C VAL A 140 -16.30 2.20 -8.95
N PHE A 141 -17.58 1.90 -8.78
CA PHE A 141 -18.62 2.89 -8.59
C PHE A 141 -18.89 3.15 -7.09
N ILE A 142 -18.77 4.40 -6.67
CA ILE A 142 -19.04 4.87 -5.31
C ILE A 142 -20.25 5.79 -5.35
N ASP A 143 -21.36 5.38 -4.72
CA ASP A 143 -22.64 6.12 -4.74
C ASP A 143 -22.68 7.36 -3.81
N LYS A 144 -21.56 8.08 -3.69
CA LYS A 144 -21.37 9.26 -2.83
C LYS A 144 -20.78 10.42 -3.62
N TYR A 145 -20.98 11.65 -3.13
CA TYR A 145 -20.25 12.80 -3.67
C TYR A 145 -18.78 12.72 -3.30
N TYR A 146 -17.89 13.16 -4.18
CA TYR A 146 -16.43 13.10 -3.96
C TYR A 146 -15.99 13.57 -2.55
N LYS A 147 -16.53 14.71 -2.10
CA LYS A 147 -16.24 15.29 -0.78
C LYS A 147 -16.64 14.41 0.42
N ASP A 148 -17.55 13.46 0.22
CA ASP A 148 -18.13 12.60 1.25
C ASP A 148 -17.53 11.17 1.21
N ILE A 149 -16.54 10.92 0.33
CA ILE A 149 -15.84 9.64 0.21
C ILE A 149 -14.69 9.61 1.21
N GLU A 150 -14.76 8.66 2.14
CA GLU A 150 -13.70 8.42 3.12
C GLU A 150 -12.47 7.79 2.46
N ASP A 151 -11.27 8.05 2.99
CA ASP A 151 -10.00 7.47 2.49
C ASP A 151 -10.03 5.95 2.33
N LYS A 152 -10.74 5.24 3.22
CA LYS A 152 -10.89 3.78 3.17
C LYS A 152 -11.76 3.28 2.01
N GLU A 153 -12.59 4.16 1.46
CA GLU A 153 -13.48 3.89 0.32
C GLU A 153 -12.80 4.25 -1.00
N ARG A 154 -11.75 5.08 -0.95
CA ARG A 154 -10.88 5.35 -2.09
C ARG A 154 -9.95 4.18 -2.29
N LEU A 155 -9.79 3.76 -3.54
CA LEU A 155 -8.88 2.71 -3.90
C LEU A 155 -7.60 3.36 -4.44
N ASP A 156 -6.54 3.32 -3.64
CA ASP A 156 -5.23 3.87 -3.98
C ASP A 156 -4.75 3.26 -5.32
N GLU A 157 -4.23 4.09 -6.23
CA GLU A 157 -3.82 3.74 -7.61
C GLU A 157 -4.94 3.35 -8.60
N SER A 158 -6.23 3.57 -8.29
CA SER A 158 -7.34 3.24 -9.21
C SER A 158 -8.05 4.45 -9.79
N ILE A 159 -8.68 4.24 -10.95
CA ILE A 159 -9.69 5.12 -11.52
C ILE A 159 -11.05 4.68 -10.97
N PHE A 160 -11.82 5.58 -10.37
CA PHE A 160 -13.15 5.28 -9.85
C PHE A 160 -14.18 6.34 -10.23
N ILE A 161 -15.46 5.96 -10.16
CA ILE A 161 -16.59 6.79 -10.53
C ILE A 161 -17.35 7.18 -9.26
N CYS A 162 -17.62 8.48 -9.08
CA CYS A 162 -18.42 8.98 -7.95
C CYS A 162 -19.40 10.09 -8.35
N LYS A 163 -20.29 10.52 -7.45
CA LYS A 163 -21.27 11.58 -7.74
C LYS A 163 -20.60 12.96 -7.82
N ALA A 164 -20.99 13.74 -8.82
CA ALA A 164 -20.62 15.14 -8.93
C ALA A 164 -21.50 16.03 -8.04
N LEU A 165 -20.92 17.04 -7.41
CA LEU A 165 -21.70 18.04 -6.68
C LEU A 165 -22.56 18.86 -7.66
N PRO A 166 -23.86 19.07 -7.39
CA PRO A 166 -24.70 19.96 -8.19
C PRO A 166 -24.10 21.37 -8.24
N GLN A 167 -23.94 21.93 -9.44
CA GLN A 167 -23.50 23.32 -9.61
C GLN A 167 -24.56 24.13 -10.33
N GLU A 168 -24.98 25.23 -9.68
CA GLU A 168 -25.98 26.14 -10.20
C GLU A 168 -25.46 26.84 -11.47
N GLY A 169 -26.25 26.83 -12.55
CA GLY A 169 -25.91 27.50 -13.81
C GLY A 169 -24.84 26.81 -14.69
N LYS A 170 -24.48 25.55 -14.41
CA LYS A 170 -23.52 24.76 -15.23
C LYS A 170 -24.17 23.48 -15.78
N PRO A 171 -23.58 22.84 -16.81
CA PRO A 171 -24.05 21.54 -17.29
C PRO A 171 -24.10 20.55 -16.12
N TYR A 172 -25.24 19.86 -15.97
CA TYR A 172 -25.45 18.88 -14.92
C TYR A 172 -24.71 17.59 -15.26
N PHE A 173 -23.52 17.44 -14.72
CA PHE A 173 -22.83 16.15 -14.68
C PHE A 173 -23.27 15.45 -13.39
N GLU A 174 -23.65 14.18 -13.49
CA GLU A 174 -24.01 13.37 -12.33
C GLU A 174 -22.80 12.60 -11.80
N TYR A 175 -21.81 12.33 -12.65
CA TYR A 175 -20.71 11.44 -12.36
C TYR A 175 -19.34 12.09 -12.64
N LEU A 176 -18.37 11.77 -11.78
CA LEU A 176 -16.98 12.17 -11.87
C LEU A 176 -16.11 10.93 -11.99
N VAL A 177 -15.17 10.94 -12.93
CA VAL A 177 -14.09 9.96 -12.99
C VAL A 177 -12.87 10.56 -12.31
N VAL A 178 -12.40 9.91 -11.26
CA VAL A 178 -11.28 10.36 -10.43
C VAL A 178 -10.13 9.39 -10.60
N ASN A 179 -8.91 9.92 -10.70
CA ASN A 179 -7.69 9.11 -10.69
C ASN A 179 -6.76 9.58 -9.58
N GLU A 180 -6.70 8.83 -8.49
CA GLU A 180 -5.90 9.19 -7.31
C GLU A 180 -4.39 9.09 -7.56
N SER A 181 -3.95 8.39 -8.61
CA SER A 181 -2.53 8.39 -8.99
C SER A 181 -2.03 9.77 -9.46
N LEU A 182 -2.95 10.67 -9.83
CA LEU A 182 -2.66 12.06 -10.19
C LEU A 182 -2.71 13.01 -8.98
N GLY A 183 -2.93 12.48 -7.77
CA GLY A 183 -3.04 13.23 -6.51
C GLY A 183 -4.48 13.58 -6.12
N GLU A 184 -4.65 13.98 -4.86
CA GLU A 184 -5.94 14.42 -4.32
C GLU A 184 -6.48 15.59 -5.17
N ASP A 185 -7.77 15.54 -5.55
CA ASP A 185 -8.52 16.53 -6.35
C ASP A 185 -8.43 16.50 -7.90
N HIS A 186 -7.80 15.50 -8.52
CA HIS A 186 -7.77 15.42 -10.00
C HIS A 186 -8.96 14.65 -10.59
N PHE A 187 -10.00 15.40 -10.99
CA PHE A 187 -11.06 14.90 -11.87
C PHE A 187 -10.52 14.72 -13.29
N VAL A 188 -10.53 13.50 -13.81
CA VAL A 188 -10.05 13.20 -15.16
C VAL A 188 -11.13 13.49 -16.19
N ALA A 189 -12.40 13.22 -15.85
CA ALA A 189 -13.54 13.50 -16.71
C ALA A 189 -14.86 13.62 -15.91
N ARG A 190 -15.90 14.16 -16.56
CA ARG A 190 -17.24 14.37 -16.00
C ARG A 190 -18.30 13.88 -16.97
N PHE A 191 -19.31 13.18 -16.47
CA PHE A 191 -20.34 12.55 -17.29
C PHE A 191 -21.74 12.81 -16.74
N ALA A 192 -22.70 12.93 -17.65
CA ALA A 192 -24.11 13.04 -17.30
C ALA A 192 -24.74 11.67 -16.99
N ARG A 193 -24.17 10.59 -17.51
CA ARG A 193 -24.66 9.21 -17.33
C ARG A 193 -23.55 8.32 -16.78
N LYS A 194 -23.94 7.31 -16.01
CA LYS A 194 -23.02 6.36 -15.37
C LYS A 194 -22.29 5.52 -16.42
N GLU A 195 -23.02 5.09 -17.43
CA GLU A 195 -22.53 4.19 -18.48
C GLU A 195 -21.44 4.86 -19.33
N ASP A 196 -21.55 6.18 -19.55
CA ASP A 196 -20.51 6.94 -20.26
C ASP A 196 -19.23 7.07 -19.42
N ALA A 197 -19.38 7.19 -18.10
CA ALA A 197 -18.23 7.20 -17.19
C ALA A 197 -17.54 5.83 -17.14
N GLU A 198 -18.31 4.74 -17.09
CA GLU A 198 -17.80 3.37 -17.10
C GLU A 198 -17.04 3.07 -18.40
N ALA A 199 -17.63 3.40 -19.56
CA ALA A 199 -16.97 3.23 -20.85
C ALA A 199 -15.67 4.06 -20.97
N TYR A 200 -15.61 5.23 -20.31
CA TYR A 200 -14.41 6.04 -20.28
C TYR A 200 -13.31 5.44 -19.39
N VAL A 201 -13.67 4.85 -18.25
CA VAL A 201 -12.71 4.12 -17.40
C VAL A 201 -12.14 2.92 -18.16
N GLU A 202 -13.01 2.13 -18.80
CA GLU A 202 -12.58 1.01 -19.64
C GLU A 202 -11.64 1.48 -20.76
N TRP A 203 -11.93 2.61 -21.41
CA TRP A 203 -11.05 3.16 -22.44
C TRP A 203 -9.68 3.59 -21.89
N LEU A 204 -9.64 4.25 -20.73
CA LEU A 204 -8.38 4.66 -20.08
C LEU A 204 -7.50 3.47 -19.70
N GLU A 205 -8.12 2.36 -19.27
CA GLU A 205 -7.39 1.14 -18.87
C GLU A 205 -6.84 0.35 -20.07
N ASN A 206 -7.40 0.57 -21.27
CA ASN A 206 -7.01 -0.09 -22.52
C ASN A 206 -6.23 0.81 -23.49
N ALA A 207 -5.92 2.05 -23.10
CA ALA A 207 -5.12 2.96 -23.89
C ALA A 207 -3.62 2.76 -23.57
N ASP A 208 -2.88 2.19 -24.53
CA ASP A 208 -1.41 2.00 -24.49
C ASP A 208 -0.63 3.33 -24.35
#